data_AF-A0A0N0JBY5-F1
#
_entry.id   AF-A0A0N0JBY5-F1
#
_cell.length_a   1.000
_cell.length_b   1.000
_cell.length_c   1.000
_cell.angle_alpha   90.00
_cell.angle_beta   90.00
_cell.angle_gamma   90.00
#
_symmetry.space_group_name_H-M   'P 1'
#
loop_
_entity.id
_entity.type
_entity.pdbx_description
1 polymer ?
#
loop_
_entity_poly.entity_id
_entity_poly.type
_entity_poly.pdbx_seq_one_letter_code
_entity_poly.pdbx_strand_id
1 'polypeptide(L)'
;MVPDTDIERALQAERQAQHGRVLLGSLLGSSGMGVMLAIALWPGARPGAVLLWLAALAGALGLRWATVRAHTAAATTTPATPATEQQSRWARRHRLAFLAHGLAWVSVVLVPAQLLPGRELDLLVFALSIVTAGALTTAAFDLRTALFFSLPTVSAALLLALRSQDPGAMALAAMAAIYLCVTAATARRAQQMVREGVRLRLAEN
;
A
#
# COMPACT_ATOMS: atom_id res chain seq x y z
N MET A 1 18.39 -24.62 -20.45
CA MET A 1 17.56 -24.46 -19.23
C MET A 1 17.92 -23.11 -18.64
N VAL A 2 16.99 -22.15 -18.64
CA VAL A 2 17.25 -20.80 -18.14
C VAL A 2 17.45 -20.86 -16.63
N PRO A 3 18.55 -20.30 -16.07
CA PRO A 3 18.76 -20.27 -14.62
C PRO A 3 17.63 -19.54 -13.90
N ASP A 4 17.17 -20.06 -12.75
CA ASP A 4 16.14 -19.41 -11.93
C ASP A 4 16.53 -17.97 -11.52
N THR A 5 17.81 -17.70 -11.39
CA THR A 5 18.38 -16.38 -11.08
C THR A 5 18.15 -15.35 -12.19
N ASP A 6 18.02 -15.77 -13.44
CA ASP A 6 17.75 -14.88 -14.58
C ASP A 6 16.28 -14.50 -14.63
N ILE A 7 15.41 -15.49 -14.38
CA ILE A 7 13.96 -15.29 -14.24
C ILE A 7 13.66 -14.32 -13.10
N GLU A 8 14.29 -14.49 -11.93
CA GLU A 8 14.10 -13.59 -10.79
C GLU A 8 14.53 -12.16 -11.08
N ARG A 9 15.67 -11.97 -11.76
CA ARG A 9 16.15 -10.64 -12.15
C ARG A 9 15.20 -9.95 -13.12
N ALA A 10 14.73 -10.66 -14.15
CA ALA A 10 13.76 -10.13 -15.12
C ALA A 10 12.43 -9.75 -14.44
N LEU A 11 11.93 -10.59 -13.53
CA LEU A 11 10.72 -10.30 -12.77
C LEU A 11 10.87 -9.08 -11.85
N GLN A 12 12.02 -8.92 -11.21
CA GLN A 12 12.25 -7.77 -10.34
C GLN A 12 12.36 -6.46 -11.12
N ALA A 13 12.98 -6.47 -12.31
CA ALA A 13 13.01 -5.31 -13.20
C ALA A 13 11.59 -4.91 -13.64
N GLU A 14 10.76 -5.88 -14.03
CA GLU A 14 9.36 -5.63 -14.42
C GLU A 14 8.55 -5.03 -13.26
N ARG A 15 8.67 -5.59 -12.04
CA ARG A 15 7.99 -5.04 -10.85
C ARG A 15 8.38 -3.58 -10.59
N GLN A 16 9.65 -3.23 -10.76
CA GLN A 16 10.12 -1.86 -10.55
C GLN A 16 9.54 -0.90 -11.59
N ALA A 17 9.51 -1.30 -12.87
CA ALA A 17 8.88 -0.52 -13.93
C ALA A 17 7.39 -0.28 -13.64
N GLN A 18 6.68 -1.32 -13.17
CA GLN A 18 5.28 -1.22 -12.78
C GLN A 18 5.06 -0.28 -11.58
N HIS A 19 5.92 -0.32 -10.56
CA HIS A 19 5.87 0.64 -9.44
C HIS A 19 5.97 2.08 -9.92
N GLY A 20 6.84 2.37 -10.89
CA GLY A 20 6.94 3.72 -11.49
C GLY A 20 5.66 4.14 -12.20
N ARG A 21 5.06 3.26 -13.00
CA ARG A 21 3.84 3.54 -13.79
C ARG A 21 2.62 3.87 -12.92
N VAL A 22 2.44 3.15 -11.82
CA VAL A 22 1.27 3.32 -10.94
C VAL A 22 1.48 4.37 -9.84
N LEU A 23 2.71 4.88 -9.68
CA LEU A 23 3.08 5.74 -8.56
C LEU A 23 2.18 6.97 -8.48
N LEU A 24 2.11 7.78 -9.54
CA LEU A 24 1.39 9.06 -9.54
C LEU A 24 -0.09 8.86 -9.22
N GLY A 25 -0.74 7.91 -9.88
CA GLY A 25 -2.14 7.58 -9.60
C GLY A 25 -2.36 7.14 -8.16
N SER A 26 -1.47 6.32 -7.61
CA SER A 26 -1.57 5.87 -6.21
C SER A 26 -1.33 7.00 -5.20
N LEU A 27 -0.43 7.94 -5.51
CA LEU A 27 -0.15 9.10 -4.65
C LEU A 27 -1.35 10.05 -4.66
N LEU A 28 -1.85 10.42 -5.83
CA LEU A 28 -3.01 11.30 -5.99
C LEU A 28 -4.28 10.72 -5.37
N GLY A 29 -4.54 9.43 -5.62
CA GLY A 29 -5.68 8.74 -5.02
C GLY A 29 -5.61 8.72 -3.49
N SER A 30 -4.43 8.39 -2.93
CA SER A 30 -4.25 8.37 -1.49
C SER A 30 -4.29 9.75 -0.85
N SER A 31 -3.69 10.77 -1.48
CA SER A 31 -3.75 12.15 -0.97
C SER A 31 -5.16 12.71 -1.05
N GLY A 32 -5.89 12.45 -2.14
CA GLY A 32 -7.28 12.87 -2.31
C GLY A 32 -8.19 12.26 -1.24
N MET A 33 -8.08 10.95 -1.01
CA MET A 33 -8.81 10.28 0.06
C MET A 33 -8.43 10.82 1.45
N GLY A 34 -7.14 11.06 1.68
CA GLY A 34 -6.65 11.61 2.95
C GLY A 34 -7.22 13.00 3.25
N VAL A 35 -7.25 13.89 2.26
CA VAL A 35 -7.85 15.23 2.37
C VAL A 35 -9.35 15.14 2.61
N MET A 36 -10.05 14.28 1.86
CA MET A 36 -11.49 14.07 2.04
C MET A 36 -11.82 13.61 3.47
N LEU A 37 -11.05 12.66 4.00
CA LEU A 37 -11.23 12.16 5.37
C LEU A 37 -10.87 13.24 6.41
N ALA A 38 -9.83 14.04 6.19
CA ALA A 38 -9.50 15.16 7.07
C ALA A 38 -10.63 16.19 7.15
N ILE A 39 -11.27 16.53 6.02
CA ILE A 39 -12.43 17.43 5.98
C ILE A 39 -13.59 16.82 6.78
N ALA A 40 -13.86 15.52 6.60
CA ALA A 40 -14.93 14.83 7.31
C ALA A 40 -14.71 14.77 8.83
N LEU A 41 -13.46 14.59 9.28
CA LEU A 41 -13.11 14.51 10.71
C LEU A 41 -12.95 15.87 11.38
N TRP A 42 -12.77 16.95 10.60
CA TRP A 42 -12.48 18.29 11.12
C TRP A 42 -13.47 18.79 12.20
N PRO A 43 -14.80 18.61 12.07
CA PRO A 43 -15.76 19.13 13.05
C PRO A 43 -15.69 18.41 14.41
N GLY A 44 -15.30 17.14 14.42
CA GLY A 44 -15.29 16.29 15.63
C GLY A 44 -13.90 16.03 16.22
N ALA A 45 -12.84 16.45 15.54
CA ALA A 45 -11.46 16.22 15.95
C ALA A 45 -10.74 17.51 16.37
N ARG A 46 -9.68 17.36 17.16
CA ARG A 46 -8.80 18.49 17.49
C ARG A 46 -8.03 18.88 16.22
N PRO A 47 -8.03 20.16 15.78
CA PRO A 47 -7.36 20.56 14.53
C PRO A 47 -5.89 20.13 14.45
N GLY A 48 -5.17 20.24 15.57
CA GLY A 48 -3.77 19.80 15.65
C GLY A 48 -3.57 18.31 15.40
N ALA A 49 -4.52 17.45 15.80
CA ALA A 49 -4.44 16.01 15.54
C ALA A 49 -4.66 15.69 14.05
N VAL A 50 -5.62 16.35 13.41
CA VAL A 50 -5.85 16.22 11.96
C VAL A 50 -4.64 16.69 11.16
N LEU A 51 -4.06 17.84 11.52
CA LEU A 51 -2.87 18.39 10.87
C LEU A 51 -1.64 17.50 11.05
N LEU A 52 -1.42 16.98 12.27
CA LEU A 52 -0.33 16.04 12.54
C LEU A 52 -0.48 14.75 11.72
N TRP A 53 -1.71 14.22 11.63
CA TRP A 53 -2.01 13.05 10.82
C TRP A 53 -1.78 13.31 9.32
N LEU A 54 -2.26 14.44 8.79
CA LEU A 54 -2.01 14.84 7.40
C LEU A 54 -0.51 15.01 7.12
N ALA A 55 0.25 15.59 8.05
CA ALA A 55 1.70 15.71 7.94
C ALA A 55 2.38 14.33 7.93
N ALA A 56 1.94 13.39 8.76
CA ALA A 56 2.43 12.02 8.77
C ALA A 56 2.12 11.29 7.45
N LEU A 57 0.91 11.46 6.92
CA LEU A 57 0.49 10.91 5.63
C LEU A 57 1.33 11.51 4.49
N ALA A 58 1.48 12.84 4.44
CA ALA A 58 2.31 13.52 3.45
C ALA A 58 3.78 13.06 3.53
N GLY A 59 4.33 12.91 4.73
CA GLY A 59 5.67 12.37 4.94
C GLY A 59 5.83 10.94 4.40
N ALA A 60 4.85 10.06 4.64
CA ALA A 60 4.87 8.70 4.12
C ALA A 60 4.74 8.64 2.58
N LEU A 61 3.89 9.48 1.99
CA LEU A 61 3.76 9.63 0.54
C LEU A 61 5.04 10.19 -0.08
N GLY A 62 5.65 11.20 0.57
CA GLY A 62 6.93 11.77 0.19
C GLY A 62 8.06 10.73 0.23
N LEU A 63 8.09 9.87 1.26
CA LEU A 63 9.04 8.76 1.35
C LEU A 63 8.85 7.76 0.20
N ARG A 64 7.60 7.40 -0.16
CA ARG A 64 7.32 6.54 -1.32
C ARG A 64 7.81 7.17 -2.62
N TRP A 65 7.54 8.45 -2.83
CA TRP A 65 8.02 9.17 -4.02
C TRP A 65 9.55 9.26 -4.06
N ALA A 66 10.20 9.62 -2.95
CA ALA A 66 11.64 9.73 -2.83
C ALA A 66 12.34 8.38 -3.06
N THR A 67 11.80 7.27 -2.55
CA THR A 67 12.37 5.93 -2.79
C THR A 67 12.34 5.54 -4.26
N VAL A 68 11.24 5.82 -4.98
CA VAL A 68 11.17 5.57 -6.43
C VAL A 68 12.13 6.48 -7.20
N ARG A 69 12.16 7.78 -6.89
CA ARG A 69 13.06 8.73 -7.55
C ARG A 69 14.54 8.43 -7.33
N ALA A 70 14.92 8.08 -6.11
CA ALA A 70 16.29 7.73 -5.77
C ALA A 70 16.72 6.45 -6.49
N HIS A 71 15.80 5.49 -6.68
CA HIS A 71 16.07 4.29 -7.48
C HIS A 71 16.28 4.64 -8.96
N THR A 72 15.39 5.43 -9.55
CA THR A 72 15.52 5.86 -10.96
C THR A 72 16.80 6.65 -11.22
N ALA A 73 17.21 7.50 -10.27
CA ALA A 73 18.45 8.27 -10.37
C ALA A 73 19.71 7.41 -10.13
N ALA A 74 19.63 6.38 -9.29
CA ALA A 74 20.73 5.44 -9.08
C ALA A 74 20.95 4.56 -10.32
N ALA A 75 19.89 4.19 -11.03
CA ALA A 75 19.94 3.39 -12.25
C ALA A 75 20.67 4.09 -13.42
N THR A 76 20.67 5.44 -13.45
CA THR A 76 21.37 6.22 -14.48
C THR A 76 22.83 6.52 -14.16
N THR A 77 23.23 6.44 -12.88
CA THR A 77 24.50 7.04 -12.40
C THR A 77 25.54 6.02 -11.94
N THR A 78 25.13 4.81 -11.55
CA THR A 78 26.02 3.89 -10.83
C THR A 78 26.54 2.76 -11.73
N PRO A 79 27.86 2.59 -11.92
CA PRO A 79 28.41 1.42 -12.59
C PRO A 79 28.40 0.18 -11.67
N ALA A 80 28.12 -0.98 -12.27
CA ALA A 80 28.50 -2.35 -11.86
C ALA A 80 28.57 -2.72 -10.36
N THR A 81 27.69 -2.20 -9.49
CA THR A 81 27.48 -2.83 -8.18
C THR A 81 26.84 -4.21 -8.40
N PRO A 82 27.20 -5.28 -7.65
CA PRO A 82 26.56 -6.59 -7.81
C PRO A 82 25.04 -6.43 -7.74
N ALA A 83 24.39 -6.70 -8.87
CA ALA A 83 22.99 -6.33 -9.12
C ALA A 83 22.04 -6.85 -8.03
N THR A 84 22.34 -8.02 -7.46
CA THR A 84 21.56 -8.70 -6.44
C THR A 84 21.50 -7.97 -5.09
N GLU A 85 22.61 -7.46 -4.56
CA GLU A 85 22.60 -6.75 -3.27
C GLU A 85 21.86 -5.42 -3.35
N GLN A 86 22.14 -4.66 -4.40
CA GLN A 86 21.52 -3.35 -4.61
C GLN A 86 20.00 -3.51 -4.78
N GLN A 87 19.58 -4.52 -5.53
CA GLN A 87 18.17 -4.82 -5.78
C GLN A 87 17.43 -5.26 -4.50
N SER A 88 18.06 -6.05 -3.63
CA SER A 88 17.51 -6.42 -2.31
C SER A 88 17.29 -5.21 -1.41
N ARG A 89 18.26 -4.27 -1.36
CA ARG A 89 18.14 -3.04 -0.57
C ARG A 89 16.98 -2.16 -1.03
N TRP A 90 16.81 -1.98 -2.34
CA TRP A 90 15.69 -1.21 -2.90
C TRP A 90 14.34 -1.85 -2.63
N ALA A 91 14.23 -3.18 -2.76
CA ALA A 91 13.02 -3.91 -2.39
C ALA A 91 12.66 -3.71 -0.91
N ARG A 92 13.64 -3.75 -0.01
CA ARG A 92 13.41 -3.46 1.42
C ARG A 92 12.96 -2.02 1.66
N ARG A 93 13.57 -1.04 1.00
CA ARG A 93 13.19 0.38 1.11
C ARG A 93 11.75 0.62 0.64
N HIS A 94 11.33 0.01 -0.47
CA HIS A 94 9.94 0.10 -0.94
C HIS A 94 8.96 -0.52 0.06
N ARG A 95 9.26 -1.70 0.62
CA ARG A 95 8.43 -2.33 1.65
C ARG A 95 8.28 -1.45 2.89
N LEU A 96 9.38 -0.87 3.36
CA LEU A 96 9.35 0.06 4.50
C LEU A 96 8.54 1.32 4.19
N ALA A 97 8.62 1.86 2.97
CA ALA A 97 7.82 3.01 2.58
C ALA A 97 6.31 2.68 2.53
N PHE A 98 5.94 1.49 2.06
CA PHE A 98 4.55 1.02 2.11
C PHE A 98 4.07 0.73 3.53
N LEU A 99 4.94 0.17 4.40
CA LEU A 99 4.62 0.00 5.82
C LEU A 99 4.40 1.35 6.50
N ALA A 100 5.29 2.32 6.31
CA ALA A 100 5.12 3.67 6.85
C ALA A 100 3.82 4.32 6.37
N HIS A 101 3.45 4.09 5.10
CA HIS A 101 2.19 4.56 4.56
C HIS A 101 0.98 3.88 5.22
N GLY A 102 1.01 2.56 5.41
CA GLY A 102 -0.03 1.85 6.14
C GLY A 102 -0.15 2.31 7.59
N LEU A 103 0.98 2.52 8.28
CA LEU A 103 1.00 3.04 9.64
C LEU A 103 0.44 4.47 9.74
N ALA A 104 0.74 5.33 8.76
CA ALA A 104 0.15 6.66 8.68
C ALA A 104 -1.38 6.57 8.55
N TRP A 105 -1.91 5.66 7.73
CA TRP A 105 -3.35 5.41 7.64
C TRP A 105 -3.93 4.88 8.95
N VAL A 106 -3.28 3.91 9.60
CA VAL A 106 -3.72 3.39 10.91
C VAL A 106 -3.76 4.48 11.98
N SER A 107 -2.82 5.42 11.96
CA SER A 107 -2.76 6.50 12.94
C SER A 107 -3.97 7.45 12.88
N VAL A 108 -4.79 7.40 11.82
CA VAL A 108 -6.05 8.15 11.74
C VAL A 108 -7.01 7.79 12.88
N VAL A 109 -6.92 6.56 13.40
CA VAL A 109 -7.74 6.10 14.53
C VAL A 109 -7.47 6.90 15.81
N LEU A 110 -6.31 7.57 15.90
CA LEU A 110 -5.93 8.42 17.03
C LEU A 110 -6.39 9.87 16.88
N VAL A 111 -6.95 10.25 15.73
CA VAL A 111 -7.38 11.62 15.43
C VAL A 111 -8.65 12.01 16.20
N PRO A 112 -9.71 11.16 16.25
CA PRO A 112 -10.87 11.43 17.08
C PRO A 112 -10.51 11.42 18.57
N ALA A 113 -11.00 12.40 19.33
CA ALA A 113 -10.79 12.45 20.78
C ALA A 113 -11.70 11.47 21.57
N GLN A 114 -12.79 11.03 20.93
CA GLN A 114 -13.76 10.08 21.46
C GLN A 114 -14.10 9.06 20.36
N LEU A 115 -14.66 7.91 20.76
CA LEU A 115 -15.18 6.94 19.80
C LEU A 115 -16.24 7.64 18.92
N LEU A 116 -15.98 7.67 17.62
CA LEU A 116 -16.85 8.28 16.63
C LEU A 116 -18.22 7.56 16.62
N PRO A 117 -19.35 8.28 16.74
CA PRO A 117 -20.67 7.67 16.62
C PRO A 117 -21.00 7.31 15.16
N GLY A 118 -21.57 6.12 14.96
CA GLY A 118 -22.20 5.66 13.72
C GLY A 118 -21.51 6.10 12.42
N ARG A 119 -22.09 7.10 11.75
CA ARG A 119 -21.70 7.57 10.41
C ARG A 119 -20.21 7.88 10.25
N GLU A 120 -19.59 8.49 11.25
CA GLU A 120 -18.17 8.89 11.17
C GLU A 120 -17.24 7.67 11.24
N LEU A 121 -17.61 6.68 12.05
CA LEU A 121 -16.94 5.39 12.12
C LEU A 121 -17.08 4.63 10.79
N ASP A 122 -18.28 4.61 10.21
CA ASP A 122 -18.54 3.96 8.92
C ASP A 122 -17.67 4.57 7.81
N LEU A 123 -17.57 5.90 7.76
CA LEU A 123 -16.72 6.60 6.82
C LEU A 123 -15.24 6.24 7.00
N LEU A 124 -14.78 6.11 8.24
CA LEU A 124 -13.39 5.75 8.53
C LEU A 124 -13.09 4.31 8.10
N VAL A 125 -13.94 3.35 8.47
CA VAL A 125 -13.80 1.94 8.06
C VAL A 125 -13.88 1.83 6.54
N PHE A 126 -14.79 2.56 5.90
CA PHE A 126 -14.94 2.60 4.44
C PHE A 126 -13.69 3.16 3.75
N ALA A 127 -13.17 4.28 4.23
CA ALA A 127 -11.95 4.91 3.69
C ALA A 127 -10.74 3.97 3.82
N LEU A 128 -10.54 3.36 5.00
CA LEU A 128 -9.48 2.37 5.22
C LEU A 128 -9.62 1.17 4.27
N SER A 129 -10.85 0.72 4.02
CA SER A 129 -11.14 -0.37 3.09
C SER A 129 -10.78 -0.02 1.65
N ILE A 130 -11.19 1.16 1.17
CA ILE A 130 -10.87 1.64 -0.20
C ILE A 130 -9.37 1.81 -0.38
N VAL A 131 -8.68 2.44 0.58
CA VAL A 131 -7.24 2.67 0.44
C VAL A 131 -6.50 1.34 0.46
N THR A 132 -6.92 0.39 1.29
CA THR A 132 -6.38 -0.96 1.30
C THR A 132 -6.59 -1.67 -0.04
N ALA A 133 -7.80 -1.58 -0.60
CA ALA A 133 -8.12 -2.12 -1.93
C ALA A 133 -7.21 -1.53 -3.02
N GLY A 134 -7.07 -0.20 -3.03
CA GLY A 134 -6.20 0.51 -3.95
C GLY A 134 -4.73 0.12 -3.80
N ALA A 135 -4.24 -0.01 -2.56
CA ALA A 135 -2.88 -0.45 -2.27
C ALA A 135 -2.61 -1.88 -2.75
N LEU A 136 -3.55 -2.81 -2.51
CA LEU A 136 -3.45 -4.18 -3.02
C LEU A 136 -3.43 -4.26 -4.53
N THR A 137 -4.28 -3.47 -5.20
CA THR A 137 -4.36 -3.44 -6.66
C THR A 137 -3.07 -2.86 -7.25
N THR A 138 -2.61 -1.74 -6.71
CA THR A 138 -1.40 -1.04 -7.19
C THR A 138 -0.10 -1.77 -6.84
N ALA A 139 -0.10 -2.65 -5.83
CA ALA A 139 1.04 -3.47 -5.46
C ALA A 139 0.82 -4.97 -5.72
N ALA A 140 -0.15 -5.35 -6.57
CA ALA A 140 -0.50 -6.74 -6.82
C ALA A 140 0.69 -7.59 -7.34
N PHE A 141 1.59 -6.95 -8.08
CA PHE A 141 2.81 -7.57 -8.60
C PHE A 141 3.90 -7.82 -7.55
N ASP A 142 3.80 -7.23 -6.35
CA ASP A 142 4.58 -7.55 -5.16
C ASP A 142 3.69 -7.71 -3.93
N LEU A 143 3.06 -8.88 -3.81
CA LEU A 143 2.20 -9.25 -2.69
C LEU A 143 2.82 -8.98 -1.32
N ARG A 144 4.14 -9.16 -1.14
CA ARG A 144 4.76 -8.88 0.16
C ARG A 144 4.63 -7.40 0.48
N THR A 145 4.96 -6.52 -0.46
CA THR A 145 4.82 -5.07 -0.31
C THR A 145 3.37 -4.66 -0.09
N ALA A 146 2.41 -5.28 -0.81
CA ALA A 146 1.00 -5.05 -0.59
C ALA A 146 0.55 -5.41 0.85
N LEU A 147 1.03 -6.53 1.39
CA LEU A 147 0.71 -6.98 2.74
C LEU A 147 1.29 -6.07 3.84
N PHE A 148 2.50 -5.50 3.63
CA PHE A 148 3.08 -4.53 4.56
C PHE A 148 2.21 -3.28 4.75
N PHE A 149 1.44 -2.89 3.74
CA PHE A 149 0.43 -1.84 3.87
C PHE A 149 -0.89 -2.37 4.44
N SER A 150 -1.36 -3.48 3.89
CA SER A 150 -2.74 -3.93 4.08
C SER A 150 -2.99 -4.52 5.45
N LEU A 151 -2.03 -5.29 6.00
CA LEU A 151 -2.21 -5.96 7.28
C LEU A 151 -2.46 -4.96 8.42
N PRO A 152 -1.59 -3.94 8.65
CA PRO A 152 -1.86 -2.95 9.70
C PRO A 152 -3.20 -2.24 9.51
N THR A 153 -3.51 -1.83 8.27
CA THR A 153 -4.69 -1.03 7.93
C THR A 153 -6.00 -1.80 8.18
N VAL A 154 -6.06 -3.06 7.76
CA VAL A 154 -7.22 -3.93 7.96
C VAL A 154 -7.36 -4.33 9.42
N SER A 155 -6.25 -4.66 10.10
CA SER A 155 -6.27 -4.97 11.52
C SER A 155 -6.83 -3.80 12.33
N ALA A 156 -6.45 -2.56 12.00
CA ALA A 156 -6.99 -1.37 12.65
C ALA A 156 -8.50 -1.20 12.40
N ALA A 157 -8.96 -1.38 11.16
CA ALA A 157 -10.38 -1.30 10.82
C ALA A 157 -11.21 -2.36 11.56
N LEU A 158 -10.73 -3.61 11.61
CA LEU A 158 -11.37 -4.70 12.36
C LEU A 158 -11.42 -4.42 13.86
N LEU A 159 -10.31 -3.97 14.45
CA LEU A 159 -10.26 -3.63 15.87
C LEU A 159 -11.22 -2.50 16.22
N LEU A 160 -11.34 -1.50 15.34
CA LEU A 160 -12.25 -0.38 15.55
C LEU A 160 -13.72 -0.82 15.45
N ALA A 161 -14.05 -1.63 14.44
CA ALA A 161 -15.39 -2.21 14.29
C ALA A 161 -15.77 -3.15 15.46
N LEU A 162 -14.82 -3.94 15.96
CA LEU A 162 -15.02 -4.80 17.14
C LEU A 162 -15.29 -3.97 18.40
N ARG A 163 -14.62 -2.83 18.55
CA ARG A 163 -14.78 -1.96 19.72
C ARG A 163 -16.06 -1.14 19.71
N SER A 164 -16.57 -0.76 18.53
CA SER A 164 -17.80 0.02 18.46
C SER A 164 -19.05 -0.78 18.82
N GLN A 165 -18.99 -2.11 18.73
CA GLN A 165 -20.15 -3.01 18.80
C GLN A 165 -21.28 -2.65 17.83
N ASP A 166 -20.96 -1.85 16.80
CA ASP A 166 -21.92 -1.43 15.79
C ASP A 166 -22.05 -2.51 14.70
N PRO A 167 -23.25 -3.05 14.45
CA PRO A 167 -23.44 -4.09 13.45
C PRO A 167 -23.06 -3.65 12.03
N GLY A 168 -23.24 -2.36 11.69
CA GLY A 168 -22.90 -1.78 10.40
C GLY A 168 -21.39 -1.78 10.17
N ALA A 169 -20.64 -1.20 11.11
CA ALA A 169 -19.18 -1.18 11.09
C ALA A 169 -18.59 -2.61 11.04
N MET A 170 -19.19 -3.56 11.78
CA MET A 170 -18.78 -4.96 11.75
C MET A 170 -18.97 -5.60 10.37
N ALA A 171 -20.14 -5.42 9.76
CA ALA A 171 -20.43 -5.93 8.43
C ALA A 171 -19.46 -5.34 7.39
N LEU A 172 -19.20 -4.04 7.46
CA LEU A 172 -18.28 -3.35 6.57
C LEU A 172 -16.84 -3.85 6.72
N ALA A 173 -16.36 -4.03 7.94
CA ALA A 173 -15.02 -4.56 8.22
C ALA A 173 -14.89 -6.03 7.77
N ALA A 174 -15.93 -6.84 7.95
CA ALA A 174 -15.97 -8.22 7.45
C ALA A 174 -15.94 -8.27 5.91
N MET A 175 -16.74 -7.43 5.24
CA MET A 175 -16.73 -7.29 3.78
C MET A 175 -15.35 -6.86 3.27
N ALA A 176 -14.70 -5.90 3.95
CA ALA A 176 -13.36 -5.46 3.63
C ALA A 176 -12.33 -6.59 3.77
N ALA A 177 -12.43 -7.41 4.82
CA ALA A 177 -11.57 -8.57 5.03
C ALA A 177 -11.76 -9.64 3.94
N ILE A 178 -13.01 -9.93 3.54
CA ILE A 178 -13.30 -10.86 2.45
C ILE A 178 -12.75 -10.32 1.12
N TYR A 179 -13.00 -9.04 0.83
CA TYR A 179 -12.47 -8.38 -0.36
C TYR A 179 -10.94 -8.42 -0.41
N LEU A 180 -10.29 -8.28 0.75
CA LEU A 180 -8.84 -8.44 0.89
C LEU A 180 -8.36 -9.82 0.46
N CYS A 181 -9.01 -10.87 0.97
CA CYS A 181 -8.68 -12.25 0.67
C CYS A 181 -8.84 -12.54 -0.82
N VAL A 182 -9.94 -12.07 -1.44
CA VAL A 182 -10.18 -12.21 -2.87
C VAL A 182 -9.11 -11.46 -3.67
N THR A 183 -8.85 -10.20 -3.35
CA THR A 183 -7.86 -9.38 -4.05
C THR A 183 -6.45 -9.98 -3.92
N ALA A 184 -6.09 -10.48 -2.74
CA ALA A 184 -4.83 -11.18 -2.52
C ALA A 184 -4.72 -12.48 -3.34
N ALA A 185 -5.80 -13.26 -3.46
CA ALA A 185 -5.85 -14.44 -4.30
C ALA A 185 -5.71 -14.09 -5.79
N THR A 186 -6.40 -13.05 -6.27
CA THR A 186 -6.28 -12.54 -7.64
C THR A 186 -4.88 -12.02 -7.93
N ALA A 187 -4.27 -11.28 -7.00
CA ALA A 187 -2.89 -10.81 -7.13
C ALA A 187 -1.90 -11.99 -7.23
N ARG A 188 -2.07 -13.05 -6.42
CA ARG A 188 -1.25 -14.27 -6.52
C ARG A 188 -1.35 -14.92 -7.90
N ARG A 189 -2.56 -15.03 -8.44
CA ARG A 189 -2.80 -15.59 -9.78
C ARG A 189 -2.14 -14.73 -10.86
N ALA A 190 -2.31 -13.42 -10.80
CA ALA A 190 -1.68 -12.49 -11.74
C ALA A 190 -0.13 -12.59 -11.68
N GLN A 191 0.45 -12.73 -10.48
CA GLN A 191 1.89 -12.96 -10.31
C GLN A 191 2.36 -14.27 -10.95
N GLN A 192 1.57 -15.34 -10.88
CA GLN A 192 1.88 -16.61 -11.53
C GLN A 192 1.87 -16.47 -13.06
N MET A 193 0.85 -15.81 -13.62
CA MET A 193 0.78 -15.56 -15.06
C MET A 193 1.96 -14.73 -15.58
N VAL A 194 2.38 -13.69 -14.85
CA VAL A 194 3.55 -12.89 -15.23
C VAL A 194 4.84 -13.71 -15.17
N ARG A 195 4.99 -14.58 -14.17
CA ARG A 195 6.13 -15.51 -14.06
C ARG A 195 6.21 -16.46 -15.24
N GLU A 196 5.09 -17.05 -15.62
CA GLU A 196 4.99 -17.94 -16.78
C GLU A 196 5.31 -17.19 -18.07
N GLY A 197 4.77 -15.99 -18.25
CA GLY A 197 5.07 -15.14 -19.42
C GLY A 197 6.56 -14.76 -19.53
N VAL A 198 7.23 -14.47 -18.41
CA VAL A 198 8.70 -14.24 -18.41
C VAL A 198 9.46 -15.52 -18.76
N ARG A 199 9.06 -16.67 -18.21
CA ARG A 199 9.70 -17.96 -18.51
C ARG A 199 9.62 -18.32 -19.99
N LEU A 200 8.45 -18.15 -20.61
CA LEU A 200 8.26 -18.41 -22.05
C LEU A 200 9.14 -17.49 -22.91
N ARG A 201 9.15 -16.18 -22.63
CA ARG A 201 10.00 -15.21 -23.35
C ARG A 201 11.50 -15.50 -23.25
N LEU A 202 11.94 -16.05 -22.12
CA LEU A 202 13.35 -16.44 -21.93
C LEU A 202 13.68 -17.80 -22.56
N ALA A 203 12.68 -18.62 -22.89
CA ALA A 203 12.87 -19.91 -23.57
C ALA A 203 12.85 -19.78 -25.10
N GLU A 204 12.17 -18.74 -25.62
CA GLU A 204 12.13 -18.42 -27.05
C GLU A 204 13.36 -17.64 -27.54
N ASN A 205 14.13 -17.03 -26.63
CA ASN A 205 15.41 -16.37 -26.90
C ASN A 205 16.58 -17.28 -26.56
#